data_AF-A0A960XKT8-F1
#
_entry.id   AF-A0A960XKT8-F1
#
_cell.length_a   1.000
_cell.length_b   1.000
_cell.length_c   1.000
_cell.angle_alpha   90.00
_cell.angle_beta   90.00
_cell.angle_gamma   90.00
#
_symmetry.space_group_name_H-M   'P 1'
#
loop_
_entity.id
_entity.type
_entity.pdbx_description
1 polymer ?
#
loop_
_entity_poly.entity_id
_entity_poly.type
_entity_poly.pdbx_seq_one_letter_code
_entity_poly.pdbx_strand_id
1 'polypeptide(L)'
;MPRTLAAREPAEWDPRRSFPLIGRPLKVQPILMVQVPTPREEASWRSWGGVQTEAAVVEEIERIDHELKTLQGKAEFGLEILPVERVGSVEDAENRADKDTDVVLVYACSGSGSMLRACLKGGRDRLVFVRLQSGPIYYW
;
A
#
# COMPACT_ATOMS: atom_id res chain seq x y z
N MET A 1 -26.39 2.36 -35.53
CA MET A 1 -27.44 3.04 -34.74
C MET A 1 -26.75 3.81 -33.62
N PRO A 2 -26.67 5.16 -33.63
CA PRO A 2 -26.13 5.89 -32.51
C PRO A 2 -27.15 5.94 -31.37
N ARG A 3 -26.69 5.67 -30.15
CA ARG A 3 -27.49 5.60 -28.93
C ARG A 3 -27.60 7.02 -28.37
N THR A 4 -28.76 7.63 -28.48
CA THR A 4 -29.05 8.98 -27.97
C THR A 4 -28.82 9.03 -26.46
N LEU A 5 -27.86 9.83 -26.00
CA LEU A 5 -27.72 10.21 -24.60
C LEU A 5 -28.91 11.13 -24.26
N ALA A 6 -29.84 10.66 -23.44
CA ALA A 6 -30.91 11.48 -22.90
C ALA A 6 -30.29 12.65 -22.11
N ALA A 7 -30.73 13.88 -22.40
CA ALA A 7 -30.33 15.07 -21.66
C ALA A 7 -30.77 14.90 -20.20
N ARG A 8 -29.79 14.89 -19.29
CA ARG A 8 -30.01 14.83 -17.84
C ARG A 8 -30.54 16.20 -17.41
N GLU A 9 -31.73 16.26 -16.82
CA GLU A 9 -32.26 17.51 -16.26
C GLU A 9 -31.22 18.12 -15.30
N PRO A 10 -31.00 19.45 -15.33
CA PRO A 10 -30.03 20.08 -14.45
C PRO A 10 -30.48 19.87 -13.01
N ALA A 11 -29.72 19.05 -12.28
CA ALA A 11 -29.97 18.81 -10.87
C ALA A 11 -30.00 20.17 -10.15
N GLU A 12 -31.08 20.42 -9.42
CA GLU A 12 -31.25 21.61 -8.58
C GLU A 12 -30.02 21.76 -7.68
N TRP A 13 -29.33 22.90 -7.80
CA TRP A 13 -28.09 23.16 -7.08
C TRP A 13 -28.38 23.29 -5.58
N ASP A 14 -27.90 22.33 -4.79
CA ASP A 14 -27.98 22.36 -3.33
C ASP A 14 -26.57 22.48 -2.73
N PRO A 15 -26.22 23.62 -2.11
CA PRO A 15 -24.91 23.84 -1.52
C PRO A 15 -24.63 22.96 -0.29
N ARG A 16 -25.63 22.28 0.25
CA ARG A 16 -25.49 21.35 1.39
C ARG A 16 -25.34 19.89 0.95
N ARG A 17 -25.59 19.61 -0.33
CA ARG A 17 -25.44 18.27 -0.88
C ARG A 17 -23.95 17.96 -1.04
N SER A 18 -23.53 16.78 -0.58
CA SER A 18 -22.17 16.30 -0.83
C SER A 18 -21.91 16.24 -2.33
N PHE A 19 -20.70 16.62 -2.74
CA PHE A 19 -20.30 16.49 -4.13
C PHE A 19 -20.48 15.03 -4.56
N PRO A 20 -21.08 14.77 -5.74
CA PRO A 20 -21.13 13.42 -6.25
C PRO A 20 -19.69 12.91 -6.36
N LEU A 21 -19.46 11.70 -5.86
CA LEU A 21 -18.21 10.97 -6.07
C LEU A 21 -18.07 10.71 -7.58
N ILE A 22 -17.38 11.61 -8.28
CA ILE A 22 -17.15 11.51 -9.72
C ILE A 22 -15.85 10.72 -9.91
N GLY A 23 -15.94 9.56 -10.57
CA GLY A 23 -14.78 8.74 -10.92
C GLY A 23 -14.86 7.31 -10.39
N ARG A 24 -14.01 6.43 -10.93
CA ARG A 24 -13.81 5.09 -10.38
C ARG A 24 -13.04 5.17 -9.06
N PRO A 25 -13.27 4.27 -8.08
CA PRO A 25 -12.49 4.22 -6.87
C PRO A 25 -10.98 4.08 -7.16
N LEU A 26 -10.15 4.75 -6.38
CA LEU A 26 -8.70 4.60 -6.41
C LEU A 26 -8.33 3.26 -5.78
N LYS A 27 -7.77 2.33 -6.56
CA LYS A 27 -7.39 0.99 -6.09
C LYS A 27 -5.95 0.96 -5.62
N VAL A 28 -5.76 0.80 -4.32
CA VAL A 28 -4.45 0.83 -3.65
C VAL A 28 -4.06 -0.56 -3.21
N GLN A 29 -2.85 -1.00 -3.56
CA GLN A 29 -2.22 -2.21 -3.03
C GLN A 29 -1.13 -1.83 -2.03
N PRO A 30 -1.36 -2.04 -0.73
CA PRO A 30 -0.31 -1.93 0.27
C PRO A 30 0.63 -3.13 0.17
N ILE A 31 1.93 -2.89 0.27
CA ILE A 31 2.93 -3.94 0.40
C ILE A 31 3.82 -3.68 1.62
N LEU A 32 4.07 -4.72 2.41
CA LEU A 32 5.07 -4.76 3.45
C LEU A 32 6.34 -5.42 2.90
N MET A 33 7.34 -4.61 2.59
CA MET A 33 8.67 -5.07 2.21
C MET A 33 9.43 -5.45 3.48
N VAL A 34 9.62 -6.75 3.71
CA VAL A 34 10.25 -7.25 4.94
C VAL A 34 11.02 -8.55 4.70
N GLN A 35 12.28 -8.56 5.15
CA GLN A 35 13.10 -9.76 5.25
C GLN A 35 13.31 -10.08 6.73
N VAL A 36 12.75 -11.19 7.20
CA VAL A 36 12.98 -11.69 8.56
C VAL A 36 14.38 -12.31 8.60
N PRO A 37 15.27 -11.82 9.47
CA PRO A 37 16.64 -12.32 9.51
C PRO A 37 16.68 -13.77 10.02
N THR A 38 17.52 -14.57 9.40
CA THR A 38 17.87 -15.91 9.88
C THR A 38 19.20 -15.87 10.62
N PRO A 39 19.30 -16.43 11.84
CA PRO A 39 20.57 -16.50 12.57
C PRO A 39 21.67 -17.14 11.72
N ARG A 40 22.85 -16.54 11.71
CA ARG A 40 24.03 -17.06 11.02
C ARG A 40 25.26 -16.88 11.91
N GLU A 41 26.01 -17.96 12.12
CA GLU A 41 27.23 -17.92 12.91
C GLU A 41 28.25 -16.95 12.28
N GLU A 42 28.90 -16.16 13.14
CA GLU A 42 29.98 -15.22 12.79
C GLU A 42 29.63 -14.14 11.75
N ALA A 43 28.34 -13.86 11.52
CA ALA A 43 27.89 -12.79 10.62
C ALA A 43 27.02 -11.75 11.36
N SER A 44 27.06 -10.50 10.90
CA SER A 44 26.02 -9.53 11.28
C SER A 44 24.71 -9.93 10.58
N TRP A 45 23.83 -10.60 11.32
CA TRP A 45 22.63 -11.23 10.75
C TRP A 45 21.34 -10.49 11.09
N ARG A 46 21.33 -9.57 12.08
CA ARG A 46 20.14 -8.79 12.48
C ARG A 46 20.11 -7.45 11.77
N SER A 47 18.95 -7.08 11.25
CA SER A 47 18.69 -5.71 10.80
C SER A 47 18.42 -4.79 12.02
N TRP A 48 18.64 -3.49 11.85
CA TRP A 48 18.38 -2.46 12.86
C TRP A 48 16.87 -2.10 12.99
N GLY A 49 16.01 -2.64 12.12
CA GLY A 49 14.56 -2.39 12.17
C GLY A 49 13.84 -3.07 13.34
N GLY A 50 12.60 -2.65 13.61
CA GLY A 50 11.79 -3.18 14.72
C GLY A 50 11.06 -4.49 14.43
N VAL A 51 10.95 -4.91 13.16
CA VAL A 51 10.25 -6.14 12.75
C VAL A 51 11.26 -7.22 12.38
N GLN A 52 11.48 -8.18 13.29
CA GLN A 52 12.57 -9.19 13.19
C GLN A 52 12.09 -10.64 13.37
N THR A 53 10.79 -10.86 13.55
CA THR A 53 10.20 -12.20 13.72
C THR A 53 8.94 -12.30 12.86
N GLU A 54 8.52 -13.52 12.54
CA GLU A 54 7.28 -13.69 11.76
C GLU A 54 6.03 -13.24 12.52
N ALA A 55 6.01 -13.41 13.85
CA ALA A 55 4.95 -12.84 14.67
C ALA A 55 4.87 -11.31 14.51
N ALA A 56 6.02 -10.62 14.57
CA ALA A 56 6.07 -9.17 14.37
C ALA A 56 5.66 -8.74 12.95
N VAL A 57 5.94 -9.56 11.93
CA VAL A 57 5.46 -9.32 10.55
C VAL A 57 3.94 -9.37 10.49
N VAL A 58 3.32 -10.38 11.11
CA VAL A 58 1.86 -10.51 11.16
C VAL A 58 1.25 -9.33 11.92
N GLU A 59 1.79 -8.97 13.08
CA GLU A 59 1.34 -7.79 13.84
C GLU A 59 1.46 -6.48 13.05
N GLU A 60 2.52 -6.32 12.27
CA GLU A 60 2.70 -5.15 11.41
C GLU A 60 1.69 -5.12 10.27
N ILE A 61 1.43 -6.26 9.63
CA ILE A 61 0.39 -6.39 8.60
C ILE A 61 -0.97 -5.98 9.16
N GLU A 62 -1.36 -6.52 10.31
CA GLU A 62 -2.64 -6.21 10.97
C GLU A 62 -2.76 -4.73 11.35
N ARG A 63 -1.67 -4.14 11.86
CA ARG A 63 -1.60 -2.71 12.19
C ARG A 63 -1.79 -1.85 10.95
N ILE A 64 -1.07 -2.12 9.87
CA ILE A 64 -1.22 -1.39 8.60
C ILE A 64 -2.67 -1.52 8.09
N ASP A 65 -3.22 -2.73 8.12
CA ASP A 65 -4.60 -3.01 7.72
C ASP A 65 -5.60 -2.15 8.49
N HIS A 66 -5.43 -2.04 9.81
CA HIS A 66 -6.29 -1.23 10.69
C HIS A 66 -6.13 0.28 10.42
N GLU A 67 -4.89 0.76 10.29
CA GLU A 67 -4.57 2.16 9.98
C GLU A 67 -5.21 2.57 8.63
N LEU A 68 -5.07 1.72 7.61
CA LEU A 68 -5.62 1.98 6.28
C LEU A 68 -7.14 1.89 6.22
N LYS A 69 -7.79 0.95 6.93
CA LYS A 69 -9.25 0.92 7.07
C LYS A 69 -9.79 2.19 7.73
N THR A 70 -9.09 2.68 8.75
CA THR A 70 -9.44 3.94 9.42
C THR A 70 -9.30 5.13 8.47
N LEU A 71 -8.26 5.14 7.62
CA LEU A 71 -8.08 6.17 6.59
C LEU A 71 -9.19 6.10 5.53
N GLN A 72 -9.52 4.90 5.05
CA GLN A 72 -10.59 4.66 4.07
C GLN A 72 -11.94 5.18 4.56
N GLY A 73 -12.27 4.95 5.84
CA GLY A 73 -13.52 5.46 6.43
C GLY A 73 -13.61 6.99 6.55
N LYS A 74 -12.49 7.71 6.40
CA LYS A 74 -12.41 9.18 6.43
C LYS A 74 -12.27 9.80 5.04
N ALA A 75 -12.10 8.99 3.99
CA ALA A 75 -11.86 9.50 2.65
C ALA A 75 -13.14 10.12 2.05
N GLU A 76 -13.03 11.32 1.50
CA GLU A 76 -14.12 12.01 0.79
C GLU A 76 -14.21 11.61 -0.70
N PHE A 77 -13.48 10.58 -1.11
CA PHE A 77 -13.43 10.03 -2.46
C PHE A 77 -13.51 8.50 -2.44
N GLY A 78 -13.83 7.86 -3.57
CA GLY A 78 -13.84 6.40 -3.67
C GLY A 78 -12.44 5.84 -3.50
N LEU A 79 -12.21 5.04 -2.46
CA LEU A 79 -10.93 4.40 -2.17
C LEU A 79 -11.17 2.90 -1.96
N GLU A 80 -10.48 2.06 -2.71
CA GLU A 80 -10.46 0.61 -2.56
C GLU A 80 -9.07 0.19 -2.10
N ILE A 81 -8.94 -0.21 -0.83
CA ILE A 81 -7.67 -0.69 -0.27
C ILE A 81 -7.68 -2.22 -0.29
N LEU A 82 -6.75 -2.80 -1.04
CA LEU A 82 -6.55 -4.25 -1.08
C LEU A 82 -5.82 -4.75 0.19
N PRO A 83 -5.90 -6.05 0.50
CA PRO A 83 -5.17 -6.63 1.64
C PRO A 83 -3.67 -6.35 1.55
N VAL A 84 -3.03 -6.04 2.69
CA VAL A 84 -1.57 -5.82 2.74
C VAL A 84 -0.83 -7.09 2.34
N GLU A 85 0.09 -6.95 1.37
CA GLU A 85 0.89 -8.07 0.88
C GLU A 85 2.31 -8.05 1.43
N ARG A 86 2.75 -9.20 1.93
CA ARG A 86 4.15 -9.40 2.27
C ARG A 86 5.00 -9.59 1.00
N VAL A 87 6.10 -8.85 0.93
CA VAL A 87 7.15 -9.02 -0.07
C VAL A 87 8.44 -9.36 0.67
N GLY A 88 8.97 -10.58 0.45
CA GLY A 88 10.12 -11.13 1.17
C GLY A 88 11.41 -11.25 0.34
N SER A 89 11.31 -11.07 -0.97
CA SER A 89 12.42 -11.17 -1.91
C SER A 89 12.27 -10.22 -3.10
N VAL A 90 13.32 -10.12 -3.93
CA VAL A 90 13.26 -9.39 -5.20
C VAL A 90 12.27 -10.06 -6.15
N GLU A 91 12.30 -11.39 -6.23
CA GLU A 91 11.43 -12.18 -7.09
C GLU A 91 9.96 -12.05 -6.67
N ASP A 92 9.68 -11.98 -5.36
CA ASP A 92 8.34 -11.65 -4.85
C ASP A 92 7.83 -10.30 -5.34
N ALA A 93 8.70 -9.28 -5.36
CA ALA A 93 8.33 -7.95 -5.80
C ALA A 93 8.04 -7.93 -7.31
N GLU A 94 8.88 -8.60 -8.09
CA GLU A 94 8.73 -8.70 -9.55
C GLU A 94 7.45 -9.46 -9.94
N ASN A 95 7.13 -10.55 -9.26
CA ASN A 95 5.89 -11.31 -9.47
C ASN A 95 4.60 -10.50 -9.15
N ARG A 96 4.72 -9.37 -8.45
CA ARG A 96 3.60 -8.51 -8.05
C ARG A 96 3.56 -7.19 -8.82
N ALA A 97 4.48 -6.95 -9.76
CA ALA A 97 4.65 -5.67 -10.43
C ALA A 97 3.44 -5.24 -11.28
N ASP A 98 2.69 -6.21 -11.84
CA ASP A 98 1.64 -6.00 -12.83
C ASP A 98 0.21 -6.23 -12.30
N LYS A 99 0.02 -6.12 -10.98
CA LYS A 99 -1.34 -6.20 -10.41
C LYS A 99 -2.24 -5.09 -10.92
N ASP A 100 -3.52 -5.41 -11.07
CA ASP A 100 -4.55 -4.45 -11.46
C ASP A 100 -4.85 -3.50 -10.31
N THR A 101 -4.00 -2.48 -10.16
CA THR A 101 -3.99 -1.50 -9.07
C THR A 101 -3.56 -0.15 -9.62
N ASP A 102 -4.06 0.95 -9.06
CA ASP A 102 -3.67 2.30 -9.48
C ASP A 102 -2.40 2.75 -8.78
N VAL A 103 -2.29 2.44 -7.49
CA VAL A 103 -1.19 2.85 -6.62
C VAL A 103 -0.68 1.65 -5.83
N VAL A 104 0.65 1.52 -5.75
CA VAL A 104 1.30 0.62 -4.79
C VAL A 104 1.85 1.45 -3.64
N LEU A 105 1.39 1.17 -2.42
CA LEU A 105 1.87 1.82 -1.20
C LEU A 105 2.89 0.93 -0.51
N VAL A 106 4.15 1.33 -0.53
CA VAL A 106 5.29 0.55 -0.06
C VAL A 106 5.64 0.91 1.38
N TYR A 107 5.47 -0.04 2.29
CA TYR A 107 6.00 -0.01 3.65
C TYR A 107 7.38 -0.68 3.64
N ALA A 108 8.42 0.14 3.47
CA ALA A 108 9.81 -0.31 3.33
C ALA A 108 10.43 -0.67 4.70
N CYS A 109 10.00 -1.76 5.31
CA CYS A 109 10.39 -2.12 6.67
C CYS A 109 11.84 -2.59 6.78
N SER A 110 12.22 -3.59 5.97
CA SER A 110 13.58 -4.13 5.94
C SER A 110 13.89 -4.77 4.59
N GLY A 111 15.17 -5.08 4.34
CA GLY A 111 15.64 -5.74 3.14
C GLY A 111 16.63 -4.90 2.34
N SER A 112 17.07 -5.43 1.20
CA SER A 112 18.11 -4.78 0.39
C SER A 112 17.59 -3.62 -0.48
N GLY A 113 18.48 -2.70 -0.87
CA GLY A 113 18.13 -1.65 -1.83
C GLY A 113 17.69 -2.17 -3.20
N SER A 114 18.13 -3.37 -3.59
CA SER A 114 17.66 -4.03 -4.82
C SER A 114 16.21 -4.49 -4.70
N MET A 115 15.81 -4.96 -3.51
CA MET A 115 14.42 -5.32 -3.21
C MET A 115 13.52 -4.09 -3.18
N LEU A 116 13.97 -2.98 -2.58
CA LEU A 116 13.24 -1.70 -2.65
C LEU A 116 13.07 -1.24 -4.09
N ARG A 117 14.15 -1.25 -4.89
CA ARG A 117 14.07 -0.92 -6.32
C ARG A 117 13.08 -1.81 -7.05
N ALA A 118 13.07 -3.11 -6.78
CA ALA A 118 12.12 -4.05 -7.38
C ALA A 118 10.66 -3.72 -6.99
N CYS A 119 10.41 -3.38 -5.72
CA CYS A 119 9.11 -2.90 -5.26
C CYS A 119 8.67 -1.61 -5.97
N LEU A 120 9.62 -0.80 -6.43
CA LEU A 120 9.40 0.46 -7.15
C LEU A 120 9.36 0.32 -8.68
N LYS A 121 9.60 -0.86 -9.25
CA LYS A 121 9.58 -1.10 -10.70
C LYS A 121 8.15 -1.29 -11.23
N GLY A 122 7.80 -0.66 -12.34
CA GLY A 122 6.58 -0.91 -13.13
C GLY A 122 5.86 0.39 -13.49
N GLY A 123 4.75 0.28 -14.24
CA GLY A 123 4.07 1.46 -14.83
C GLY A 123 3.02 2.15 -13.94
N ARG A 124 2.83 1.71 -12.70
CA ARG A 124 1.84 2.27 -11.75
C ARG A 124 2.50 3.27 -10.80
N ASP A 125 1.71 4.17 -10.22
CA ASP A 125 2.20 5.10 -9.21
C ASP A 125 2.63 4.34 -7.96
N ARG A 126 3.81 4.69 -7.42
CA ARG A 126 4.39 4.01 -6.26
C ARG A 126 4.83 5.00 -5.21
N LEU A 127 4.31 4.82 -4.01
CA LEU A 127 4.53 5.71 -2.88
C LEU A 127 5.28 4.93 -1.79
N VAL A 128 6.32 5.52 -1.21
CA VAL A 128 6.98 4.96 -0.03
C VAL A 128 6.40 5.64 1.21
N PHE A 129 5.89 4.84 2.13
CA PHE A 129 5.44 5.31 3.42
C PHE A 129 6.64 5.46 4.36
N VAL A 130 6.79 6.65 4.95
CA VAL A 130 7.81 6.95 5.96
C VAL A 130 7.12 7.24 7.29
N ARG A 131 7.55 6.52 8.32
CA ARG A 131 6.92 6.48 9.65
C ARG A 131 7.68 7.37 10.62
N LEU A 132 7.01 8.38 11.21
CA LEU A 132 7.67 9.32 12.15
C LEU A 132 7.53 8.90 13.64
N GLN A 133 6.35 8.45 14.09
CA GLN A 133 6.11 8.20 15.52
C GLN A 133 5.29 6.94 15.87
N SER A 134 4.42 6.44 14.99
CA SER A 134 3.61 5.25 15.28
C SER A 134 4.41 3.99 14.96
N GLY A 135 4.49 2.95 15.80
CA GLY A 135 4.97 1.61 15.39
C GLY A 135 6.50 1.37 15.31
N PRO A 136 6.94 0.22 14.79
CA PRO A 136 8.35 -0.17 14.73
C PRO A 136 9.16 0.68 13.74
N ILE A 137 10.44 0.89 14.05
CA ILE A 137 11.38 1.61 13.16
C ILE A 137 11.64 0.77 11.91
N TYR A 138 11.60 1.43 10.75
CA TYR A 138 11.97 0.85 9.47
C TYR A 138 13.42 1.22 9.13
N TYR A 139 14.10 0.38 8.36
CA TYR A 139 15.49 0.60 7.98
C TYR A 139 15.68 1.76 6.97
N TRP A 140 14.63 2.15 6.26
CA TRP A 140 14.64 3.16 5.20
C TRP A 140 13.97 4.48 5.61
#